data_AF-A0A1A1YXD3-F1
#
_entry.id   AF-A0A1A1YXD3-F1
#
_cell.length_a   1.000
_cell.length_b   1.000
_cell.length_c   1.000
_cell.angle_alpha   90.00
_cell.angle_beta   90.00
_cell.angle_gamma   90.00
#
_symmetry.space_group_name_H-M   'P 1'
#
loop_
_entity.id
_entity.type
_entity.pdbx_description
1 polymer ?
#
loop_
_entity_poly.entity_id
_entity_poly.type
_entity_poly.pdbx_seq_one_letter_code
_entity_poly.pdbx_strand_id
1 'polypeptide(L)'
;MTCPYCQAPVGEGGVCDRCGPARKDVTLSGWRPDPTGRHEGRYYVAGRPTSRVRNGRAQASDPTGGAMLPDYVDLPAPNKLSIRSTWLGTGAVVAIIVMLALVWWAMRVSHRPQSPPPEELYLSVLHDAGLAGQFNSDANAVAHGKQVCRALDEGGPQQGSPADKIAVDAFCPRFTSGFHIFETVTATGTFVLTAAGPDALVSSIASDGSSCHGVNGYADINGDTQVIVRNGHGDILSTTELGQGHGDDQTCTFSFRFPVTEAQDRYVVSVSHRGDFVYTFDQLAHQGVHIRLGG
;
A
#
# COMPACT_ATOMS: atom_id res chain seq x y z
N MET A 1 1.14 27.70 -1.58
CA MET A 1 -0.03 27.33 -2.43
C MET A 1 -1.29 27.83 -1.76
N THR A 2 -2.37 28.11 -2.49
CA THR A 2 -3.67 28.48 -1.90
C THR A 2 -4.60 27.28 -1.84
N CYS A 3 -5.40 27.18 -0.78
CA CYS A 3 -6.30 26.06 -0.57
C CYS A 3 -7.39 26.10 -1.66
N PRO A 4 -7.59 25.03 -2.44
CA PRO A 4 -8.54 25.07 -3.55
C PRO A 4 -10.00 25.22 -3.11
N TYR A 5 -10.30 25.13 -1.81
CA TYR A 5 -11.68 25.19 -1.29
C TYR A 5 -12.03 26.51 -0.62
N CYS A 6 -11.07 27.20 0.00
CA CYS A 6 -11.31 28.47 0.72
C CYS A 6 -10.30 29.57 0.33
N GLN A 7 -9.38 29.26 -0.58
CA GLN A 7 -8.31 30.13 -1.10
C GLN A 7 -7.34 30.68 -0.04
N ALA A 8 -7.46 30.26 1.23
CA ALA A 8 -6.50 30.61 2.27
C ALA A 8 -5.10 30.06 1.96
N PRO A 9 -4.02 30.71 2.45
CA PRO A 9 -2.66 30.19 2.31
C PRO A 9 -2.55 28.79 2.94
N VAL A 10 -1.86 27.88 2.25
CA VAL A 10 -1.54 26.53 2.74
C VAL A 10 -0.08 26.51 3.17
N GLY A 11 0.18 26.02 4.39
CA GLY A 11 1.53 25.87 4.93
C GLY A 11 2.37 24.83 4.17
N GLU A 12 3.66 24.73 4.49
CA GLU A 12 4.62 23.88 3.75
C GLU A 12 4.20 22.40 3.64
N GLY A 13 3.41 21.88 4.59
CA GLY A 13 2.89 20.51 4.57
C GLY A 13 1.73 20.25 3.59
N GLY A 14 1.28 21.23 2.80
CA GLY A 14 0.20 21.05 1.81
C GLY A 14 -1.21 20.85 2.42
N VAL A 15 -1.35 21.06 3.73
CA VAL A 15 -2.60 20.91 4.49
C VAL A 15 -3.09 22.28 4.94
N CYS A 16 -4.36 22.59 4.68
CA CYS A 16 -4.95 23.87 5.08
C CYS A 16 -5.48 23.77 6.52
N ASP A 17 -5.07 24.65 7.43
CA ASP A 17 -5.50 24.59 8.84
C ASP A 17 -7.01 24.73 9.02
N ARG A 18 -7.70 25.40 8.08
CA ARG A 18 -9.17 25.59 8.14
C ARG A 18 -9.95 24.45 7.48
N CYS A 19 -9.37 23.80 6.47
CA CYS A 19 -10.10 22.86 5.61
C CYS A 19 -9.52 21.44 5.61
N GLY A 20 -8.40 21.22 6.29
CA GLY A 20 -7.68 19.95 6.30
C GLY A 20 -6.88 19.69 5.00
N PRO A 21 -6.36 18.45 4.84
CA PRO A 21 -5.49 18.09 3.72
C PRO A 21 -6.27 18.10 2.40
N ALA A 22 -5.67 18.67 1.35
CA ALA A 22 -6.23 18.58 0.00
C ALA A 22 -6.13 17.12 -0.48
N ARG A 23 -7.26 16.40 -0.54
CA ARG A 23 -7.30 15.02 -1.04
C ARG A 23 -7.21 15.05 -2.58
N LYS A 24 -6.51 14.11 -3.22
CA LYS A 24 -6.36 14.10 -4.70
C LYS A 24 -7.68 13.79 -5.43
N ASP A 25 -8.60 13.05 -4.81
CA ASP A 25 -9.91 12.70 -5.40
C ASP A 25 -11.08 13.36 -4.65
N VAL A 26 -11.15 14.69 -4.71
CA VAL A 26 -12.18 15.42 -3.99
C VAL A 26 -13.53 15.29 -4.67
N THR A 27 -14.45 14.56 -4.04
CA THR A 27 -15.87 14.67 -4.37
C THR A 27 -16.28 16.14 -4.22
N LEU A 28 -16.47 16.80 -5.35
CA LEU A 28 -16.70 18.24 -5.41
C LEU A 28 -17.96 18.66 -4.63
N SER A 29 -18.92 17.74 -4.45
CA SER A 29 -20.11 17.95 -3.62
C SER A 29 -20.06 17.12 -2.33
N GLY A 30 -20.45 17.69 -1.19
CA GLY A 30 -20.48 16.98 0.10
C GLY A 30 -20.33 17.87 1.32
N TRP A 31 -20.52 17.29 2.52
CA TRP A 31 -20.35 17.98 3.80
C TRP A 31 -18.87 18.08 4.20
N ARG A 32 -18.44 19.26 4.64
CA ARG A 32 -17.06 19.52 5.10
C ARG A 32 -17.07 20.45 6.31
N PRO A 33 -15.96 20.59 7.07
CA PRO A 33 -15.87 21.57 8.15
C PRO A 33 -16.21 22.98 7.65
N ASP A 34 -17.01 23.75 8.39
CA ASP A 34 -17.41 25.10 7.99
C ASP A 34 -16.20 26.05 8.09
N PRO A 35 -15.70 26.63 6.98
CA PRO A 35 -14.51 27.49 7.04
C PRO A 35 -14.73 28.79 7.81
N THR A 36 -15.99 29.18 8.05
CA THR A 36 -16.33 30.35 8.87
C THR A 36 -16.23 30.05 10.37
N GLY A 37 -16.18 28.77 10.76
CA GLY A 37 -16.16 28.33 12.16
C GLY A 37 -17.48 28.57 12.93
N ARG A 38 -18.55 29.01 12.27
CA ARG A 38 -19.85 29.28 12.90
C ARG A 38 -20.67 28.02 13.16
N HIS A 39 -20.44 26.98 12.35
CA HIS A 39 -21.11 25.69 12.42
C HIS A 39 -20.10 24.55 12.30
N GLU A 40 -20.50 23.33 12.68
CA GLU A 40 -19.63 22.16 12.61
C GLU A 40 -19.30 21.76 11.16
N GLY A 41 -20.26 21.91 10.25
CA GLY A 41 -20.01 21.65 8.83
C GLY A 41 -20.87 22.47 7.87
N ARG A 42 -20.32 22.71 6.67
CA ARG A 42 -20.96 23.39 5.54
C ARG A 42 -21.01 22.47 4.33
N TYR A 43 -22.10 22.53 3.58
CA TYR A 43 -22.28 21.71 2.38
C TYR A 43 -21.69 22.40 1.15
N TYR A 44 -20.96 21.63 0.35
CA TYR A 44 -20.37 22.07 -0.91
C TYR A 44 -21.08 21.43 -2.09
N VAL A 45 -21.18 22.16 -3.19
CA VAL A 45 -21.68 21.68 -4.48
C VAL A 45 -20.67 22.05 -5.56
N ALA A 46 -20.18 21.06 -6.31
CA ALA A 46 -19.19 21.27 -7.37
C ALA A 46 -17.97 22.11 -6.93
N GLY A 47 -17.55 21.95 -5.68
CA GLY A 47 -16.40 22.62 -5.07
C GLY A 47 -16.72 23.96 -4.42
N ARG A 48 -17.94 24.49 -4.58
CA ARG A 48 -18.35 25.81 -4.06
C ARG A 48 -19.13 25.69 -2.75
N PRO A 49 -18.84 26.52 -1.72
CA PRO A 49 -19.56 26.51 -0.46
C PRO A 49 -21.00 27.00 -0.64
N THR A 50 -21.93 26.50 0.16
CA THR A 50 -23.34 26.93 0.14
C THR A 50 -23.77 27.52 1.48
N SER A 51 -24.94 28.13 1.54
CA SER A 51 -25.55 28.60 2.80
C SER A 51 -25.98 27.44 3.72
N ARG A 52 -26.04 26.19 3.23
CA ARG A 52 -26.47 25.03 4.01
C ARG A 52 -25.39 24.58 4.99
N VAL A 53 -25.73 24.55 6.27
CA VAL A 53 -24.85 24.21 7.39
C VAL A 53 -25.43 23.10 8.25
N ARG A 54 -24.58 22.45 9.06
CA ARG A 54 -24.97 21.43 10.03
C ARG A 54 -24.23 21.58 11.35
N ASN A 55 -24.91 21.23 12.44
CA ASN A 55 -24.35 20.97 13.76
C ASN A 55 -24.82 19.57 14.17
N GLY A 56 -23.90 18.62 14.27
CA GLY A 56 -24.20 17.19 14.38
C GLY A 56 -25.08 16.71 13.22
N ARG A 57 -26.26 16.16 13.55
CA ARG A 57 -27.25 15.69 12.56
C ARG A 57 -28.24 16.77 12.12
N ALA A 58 -28.32 17.91 12.81
CA ALA A 58 -29.26 18.97 12.51
C ALA A 58 -28.71 19.86 11.38
N GLN A 59 -29.55 20.19 10.40
CA GLN A 59 -29.18 21.01 9.24
C GLN A 59 -30.00 22.28 9.18
N ALA A 60 -29.36 23.39 8.83
CA ALA A 60 -29.96 24.72 8.75
C ALA A 60 -29.37 25.50 7.55
N SER A 61 -29.85 26.73 7.35
CA SER A 61 -29.23 27.69 6.42
C SER A 61 -28.65 28.87 7.21
N ASP A 62 -27.40 29.22 6.90
CA ASP A 62 -26.67 30.37 7.44
C ASP A 62 -26.23 31.27 6.27
N PRO A 63 -27.12 32.16 5.78
CA PRO A 63 -26.84 33.04 4.66
C PRO A 63 -25.74 34.05 5.00
N THR A 64 -25.69 34.50 6.26
CA THR A 64 -24.70 35.46 6.73
C THR A 64 -23.29 34.87 6.70
N GLY A 65 -23.10 33.64 7.19
CA GLY A 65 -21.81 32.95 7.06
C GLY A 65 -21.49 32.56 5.61
N GLY A 66 -22.50 32.21 4.81
CA GLY A 66 -22.33 31.98 3.37
C GLY A 66 -21.74 33.20 2.66
N ALA A 67 -22.28 34.40 2.91
CA ALA A 67 -21.84 35.65 2.31
C ALA A 67 -20.41 36.08 2.67
N MET A 68 -19.83 35.51 3.73
CA MET A 68 -18.43 35.75 4.12
C MET A 68 -17.44 34.90 3.33
N LEU A 69 -17.92 33.91 2.56
CA LEU A 69 -17.07 32.98 1.81
C LEU A 69 -16.99 33.38 0.32
N PRO A 70 -15.79 33.29 -0.29
CA PRO A 70 -15.64 33.57 -1.71
C PRO A 70 -16.39 32.53 -2.56
N ASP A 71 -16.98 32.98 -3.67
CA ASP A 71 -17.68 32.15 -4.66
C ASP A 71 -18.80 31.26 -4.10
N TYR A 72 -19.40 31.65 -2.97
CA TYR A 72 -20.51 30.90 -2.38
C TYR A 72 -21.75 30.91 -3.28
N VAL A 73 -22.50 29.81 -3.25
CA VAL A 73 -23.76 29.68 -3.99
C VAL A 73 -24.90 29.60 -2.99
N ASP A 74 -25.86 30.52 -3.07
CA ASP A 74 -27.04 30.46 -2.22
C ASP A 74 -28.01 29.41 -2.77
N LEU A 75 -28.40 28.48 -1.90
CA LEU A 75 -29.39 27.47 -2.23
C LEU A 75 -30.68 27.83 -1.48
N PRO A 76 -31.83 27.90 -2.16
CA PRO A 76 -33.09 28.21 -1.48
C PRO A 76 -33.34 27.20 -0.36
N ALA A 77 -33.74 27.71 0.82
CA ALA A 77 -34.15 26.84 1.91
C ALA A 77 -35.31 25.93 1.45
N PRO A 78 -35.35 24.65 1.84
CA PRO A 78 -36.45 23.78 1.48
C PRO A 78 -37.72 24.28 2.17
N ASN A 79 -38.61 24.93 1.42
CA ASN A 79 -39.95 25.30 1.88
C ASN A 79 -40.72 24.03 2.24
N LYS A 80 -40.95 23.80 3.53
CA LYS A 80 -41.92 22.82 4.00
C LYS A 80 -43.23 23.53 4.24
N LEU A 81 -44.09 23.65 3.22
CA LEU A 81 -45.53 23.83 3.39
C LEU A 81 -46.29 23.40 2.12
N SER A 82 -46.89 22.20 2.23
CA SER A 82 -48.20 21.77 1.73
C SER A 82 -48.71 22.33 0.39
N ILE A 83 -48.57 21.53 -0.67
CA ILE A 83 -49.50 21.57 -1.81
C ILE A 83 -50.50 20.41 -1.63
N ARG A 84 -51.71 20.75 -1.20
CA ARG A 84 -52.89 19.90 -1.40
C ARG A 84 -53.36 20.06 -2.85
N SER A 85 -53.68 18.93 -3.47
CA SER A 85 -54.24 18.82 -4.83
C SER A 85 -55.55 19.59 -5.01
N THR A 86 -55.77 20.19 -6.19
CA THR A 86 -56.74 19.70 -7.20
C THR A 86 -56.70 20.54 -8.48
N TRP A 87 -56.49 19.86 -9.62
CA TRP A 87 -57.25 19.91 -10.89
C TRP A 87 -57.89 21.22 -11.39
N LEU A 88 -57.51 21.69 -12.61
CA LEU A 88 -58.28 21.59 -13.88
C LEU A 88 -57.72 22.49 -15.00
N GLY A 89 -57.56 21.91 -16.21
CA GLY A 89 -57.61 22.56 -17.55
C GLY A 89 -56.41 23.41 -17.97
N THR A 90 -55.85 23.39 -19.19
CA THR A 90 -56.21 22.88 -20.53
C THR A 90 -54.89 22.85 -21.34
N GLY A 91 -54.51 21.74 -22.00
CA GLY A 91 -54.59 21.55 -23.47
C GLY A 91 -54.06 22.75 -24.28
N ALA A 92 -52.94 22.74 -25.00
CA ALA A 92 -52.50 21.75 -26.00
C ALA A 92 -50.99 21.87 -26.40
N VAL A 93 -50.09 22.36 -25.54
CA VAL A 93 -48.67 22.61 -25.92
C VAL A 93 -47.66 21.59 -25.36
N VAL A 94 -48.06 20.76 -24.39
CA VAL A 94 -47.11 19.90 -23.63
C VAL A 94 -46.74 18.58 -24.34
N ALA A 95 -47.54 18.10 -25.29
CA ALA A 95 -47.32 16.78 -25.89
C ALA A 95 -46.04 16.70 -26.76
N ILE A 96 -45.65 17.80 -27.43
CA ILE A 96 -44.49 17.81 -28.34
C ILE A 96 -43.16 17.87 -27.55
N ILE A 97 -43.12 18.64 -26.46
CA ILE A 97 -41.93 18.80 -25.63
C ILE A 97 -41.62 17.51 -24.85
N VAL A 98 -42.66 16.83 -24.36
CA VAL A 98 -42.48 15.54 -23.66
C VAL A 98 -42.01 14.45 -24.62
N MET A 99 -42.52 14.40 -25.86
CA MET A 99 -42.05 13.44 -26.86
C MET A 99 -40.60 13.69 -27.30
N LEU A 100 -40.19 14.94 -27.50
CA LEU A 100 -38.79 15.27 -27.83
C LEU A 100 -37.85 15.00 -26.64
N ALA A 101 -38.29 15.27 -25.41
CA ALA A 101 -37.52 14.95 -24.21
C ALA A 101 -37.38 13.43 -24.00
N LEU A 102 -38.42 12.64 -24.28
CA LEU A 102 -38.37 11.18 -24.18
C LEU A 102 -37.49 10.56 -25.28
N VAL A 103 -37.53 11.09 -26.51
CA VAL A 103 -36.66 10.65 -27.60
C VAL A 103 -35.19 10.99 -27.33
N TRP A 104 -34.93 12.19 -26.79
CA TRP A 104 -33.57 12.60 -26.41
C TRP A 104 -33.05 11.84 -25.18
N TRP A 105 -33.93 11.53 -24.22
CA TRP A 105 -33.61 10.68 -23.06
C TRP A 105 -33.36 9.22 -23.47
N ALA A 106 -34.16 8.66 -24.39
CA ALA A 106 -33.94 7.32 -24.95
C ALA A 106 -32.63 7.24 -25.73
N MET A 107 -32.27 8.26 -26.50
CA MET A 107 -30.97 8.32 -27.19
C MET A 107 -29.78 8.50 -26.22
N ARG A 108 -29.92 9.26 -25.13
CA ARG A 108 -28.85 9.45 -24.13
C ARG A 108 -28.67 8.30 -23.14
N VAL A 109 -29.74 7.57 -22.79
CA VAL A 109 -29.65 6.38 -21.93
C VAL A 109 -28.91 5.23 -22.64
N SER A 110 -28.91 5.24 -23.98
CA SER A 110 -28.22 4.26 -24.83
C SER A 110 -26.68 4.41 -24.84
N HIS A 111 -26.14 5.48 -24.25
CA HIS A 111 -24.70 5.77 -24.22
C HIS A 111 -24.18 5.98 -22.80
N ARG A 112 -24.50 5.06 -21.88
CA ARG A 112 -23.65 4.91 -20.69
C ARG A 112 -22.34 4.26 -21.14
N PRO A 113 -21.18 4.93 -21.07
CA PRO A 113 -19.91 4.27 -21.34
C PRO A 113 -19.80 3.07 -20.39
N GLN A 114 -19.72 1.88 -20.96
CA GLN A 114 -19.50 0.65 -20.22
C GLN A 114 -18.18 0.82 -19.47
N SER A 115 -18.20 0.64 -18.15
CA SER A 115 -16.95 0.54 -17.39
C SER A 115 -16.10 -0.56 -18.02
N PRO A 116 -14.79 -0.35 -18.20
CA PRO A 116 -13.93 -1.38 -18.77
C PRO A 116 -14.04 -2.66 -17.93
N PRO A 117 -13.94 -3.84 -18.56
CA PRO A 117 -13.97 -5.10 -17.84
C PRO A 117 -12.86 -5.12 -16.77
N PRO A 118 -13.10 -5.76 -15.61
CA PRO A 118 -12.16 -5.75 -14.49
C PRO A 118 -10.77 -6.30 -14.86
N GLU A 119 -10.68 -7.18 -15.87
CA GLU A 119 -9.42 -7.67 -16.42
C GLU A 119 -8.56 -6.58 -17.08
N GLU A 120 -9.18 -5.65 -17.81
CA GLU A 120 -8.46 -4.57 -18.48
C GLU A 120 -7.91 -3.57 -17.47
N LEU A 121 -8.70 -3.25 -16.44
CA LEU A 121 -8.26 -2.43 -15.32
C LEU A 121 -7.15 -3.12 -14.50
N TYR A 122 -7.28 -4.43 -14.26
CA TYR A 122 -6.27 -5.21 -13.56
C TYR A 122 -4.93 -5.18 -14.29
N LEU A 123 -4.92 -5.48 -15.59
CA LEU A 123 -3.71 -5.48 -16.41
C LEU A 123 -3.09 -4.09 -16.50
N SER A 124 -3.89 -3.03 -16.67
CA SER A 124 -3.35 -1.66 -16.73
C SER A 124 -2.63 -1.29 -15.43
N VAL A 125 -3.23 -1.57 -14.27
CA VAL A 125 -2.62 -1.28 -12.96
C VAL A 125 -1.37 -2.14 -12.73
N LEU A 126 -1.37 -3.39 -13.18
CA LEU A 126 -0.22 -4.28 -13.09
C LEU A 126 0.97 -3.80 -13.93
N HIS A 127 0.71 -3.29 -15.14
CA HIS A 127 1.73 -2.66 -15.99
C HIS A 127 2.25 -1.36 -15.40
N ASP A 128 1.36 -0.48 -14.94
CA ASP A 128 1.73 0.81 -14.33
C ASP A 128 2.57 0.61 -13.05
N ALA A 129 2.32 -0.46 -12.31
CA ALA A 129 3.10 -0.85 -11.14
C ALA A 129 4.43 -1.56 -11.47
N GLY A 130 4.71 -1.86 -12.76
CA GLY A 130 5.90 -2.59 -13.19
C GLY A 130 5.92 -4.07 -12.78
N LEU A 131 4.76 -4.64 -12.41
CA LEU A 131 4.64 -6.01 -11.91
C LEU A 131 4.27 -7.02 -13.00
N ALA A 132 3.90 -6.56 -14.19
CA ALA A 132 3.52 -7.43 -15.31
C ALA A 132 4.61 -8.44 -15.70
N GLY A 133 5.89 -8.07 -15.53
CA GLY A 133 7.03 -8.95 -15.82
C GLY A 133 7.15 -10.19 -14.91
N GLN A 134 6.36 -10.29 -13.84
CA GLN A 134 6.29 -11.48 -12.98
C GLN A 134 5.52 -12.63 -13.63
N PHE A 135 4.79 -12.35 -14.71
CA PHE A 135 3.96 -13.33 -15.41
C PHE A 135 4.49 -13.56 -16.82
N ASN A 136 4.40 -14.81 -17.30
CA ASN A 136 4.83 -15.15 -18.66
C ASN A 136 3.93 -14.53 -19.75
N SER A 137 2.71 -14.10 -19.39
CA SER A 137 1.76 -13.42 -20.28
C SER A 137 0.62 -12.76 -19.48
N ASP A 138 -0.08 -11.82 -20.10
CA ASP A 138 -1.29 -11.19 -19.54
C ASP A 138 -2.39 -12.21 -19.20
N ALA A 139 -2.53 -13.24 -20.04
CA ALA A 139 -3.48 -14.33 -19.79
C ALA A 139 -3.13 -15.09 -18.51
N ASN A 140 -1.84 -15.33 -18.25
CA ASN A 140 -1.38 -15.95 -17.00
C ASN A 140 -1.57 -15.02 -15.81
N ALA A 141 -1.34 -13.71 -15.96
CA ALA A 141 -1.60 -12.73 -14.91
C ALA A 141 -3.08 -12.72 -14.50
N VAL A 142 -3.99 -12.65 -15.48
CA VAL A 142 -5.45 -12.69 -15.22
C VAL A 142 -5.87 -14.02 -14.59
N ALA A 143 -5.34 -15.15 -15.08
CA ALA A 143 -5.63 -16.47 -14.51
C ALA A 143 -5.17 -16.57 -13.06
N HIS A 144 -3.95 -16.10 -12.76
CA HIS A 144 -3.40 -16.00 -11.41
C HIS A 144 -4.26 -15.10 -10.52
N GLY A 145 -4.61 -13.89 -10.97
CA GLY A 145 -5.43 -12.97 -10.18
C GLY A 145 -6.82 -13.52 -9.85
N LYS A 146 -7.46 -14.24 -10.79
CA LYS A 146 -8.71 -14.96 -10.53
C LYS A 146 -8.53 -16.14 -9.57
N GLN A 147 -7.40 -16.84 -9.64
CA GLN A 147 -7.07 -17.91 -8.73
C GLN A 147 -6.87 -17.41 -7.29
N VAL A 148 -6.22 -16.26 -7.10
CA VAL A 148 -6.08 -15.61 -5.77
C VAL A 148 -7.45 -15.41 -5.13
N CYS A 149 -8.40 -14.81 -5.85
CA CYS A 149 -9.74 -14.60 -5.32
C CYS A 149 -10.49 -15.89 -4.99
N ARG A 150 -10.30 -16.95 -5.79
CA ARG A 150 -10.87 -18.27 -5.49
C ARG A 150 -10.29 -18.86 -4.20
N ALA A 151 -8.98 -18.77 -4.01
CA ALA A 151 -8.33 -19.24 -2.79
C ALA A 151 -8.82 -18.48 -1.54
N LEU A 152 -9.05 -17.18 -1.65
CA LEU A 152 -9.62 -16.38 -0.56
C LEU A 152 -11.07 -16.77 -0.23
N ASP A 153 -11.88 -17.05 -1.25
CA ASP A 153 -13.26 -17.53 -1.06
C ASP A 153 -13.33 -18.90 -0.38
N GLU A 154 -12.31 -19.74 -0.58
CA GLU A 154 -12.15 -21.05 0.05
C GLU A 154 -11.58 -20.96 1.49
N GLY A 155 -11.34 -19.75 2.00
CA GLY A 155 -10.83 -19.51 3.36
C GLY A 155 -9.31 -19.50 3.48
N GLY A 156 -8.60 -19.31 2.37
CA GLY A 156 -7.15 -19.08 2.36
C GLY A 156 -6.74 -17.83 3.14
N PRO A 157 -5.44 -17.70 3.48
CA PRO A 157 -4.94 -16.55 4.23
C PRO A 157 -5.09 -15.27 3.39
N GLN A 158 -5.57 -14.18 4.02
CA GLN A 158 -5.76 -12.88 3.37
C GLN A 158 -4.44 -12.12 3.27
N GLN A 159 -3.45 -12.72 2.62
CA GLN A 159 -2.14 -12.13 2.43
C GLN A 159 -1.52 -12.57 1.09
N GLY A 160 -0.61 -11.76 0.55
CA GLY A 160 0.03 -12.07 -0.71
C GLY A 160 1.02 -11.02 -1.18
N SER A 161 1.52 -11.20 -2.40
CA SER A 161 2.39 -10.26 -3.07
C SER A 161 1.65 -8.94 -3.41
N PRO A 162 2.38 -7.87 -3.79
CA PRO A 162 1.76 -6.66 -4.34
C PRO A 162 0.88 -6.93 -5.58
N ALA A 163 1.25 -7.91 -6.41
CA ALA A 163 0.44 -8.32 -7.56
C ALA A 163 -0.88 -8.97 -7.13
N ASP A 164 -0.86 -9.76 -6.06
CA ASP A 164 -2.07 -10.37 -5.48
C ASP A 164 -3.01 -9.31 -4.91
N LYS A 165 -2.46 -8.27 -4.28
CA LYS A 165 -3.26 -7.14 -3.80
C LYS A 165 -4.02 -6.44 -4.94
N ILE A 166 -3.35 -6.19 -6.07
CA ILE A 166 -3.99 -5.60 -7.25
C ILE A 166 -5.09 -6.53 -7.79
N ALA A 167 -4.84 -7.84 -7.79
CA ALA A 167 -5.86 -8.83 -8.18
C ALA A 167 -7.08 -8.81 -7.23
N VAL A 168 -6.85 -8.72 -5.92
CA VAL A 168 -7.92 -8.61 -4.93
C VAL A 168 -8.77 -7.37 -5.14
N ASP A 169 -8.12 -6.22 -5.37
CA ASP A 169 -8.80 -4.95 -5.59
C ASP A 169 -9.65 -4.95 -6.87
N ALA A 170 -9.21 -5.66 -7.91
CA ALA A 170 -9.92 -5.76 -9.18
C ALA A 170 -11.03 -6.84 -9.19
N PHE A 171 -10.76 -8.03 -8.66
CA PHE A 171 -11.62 -9.20 -8.85
C PHE A 171 -12.44 -9.60 -7.62
N CYS A 172 -12.00 -9.27 -6.41
CA CYS A 172 -12.70 -9.62 -5.17
C CYS A 172 -12.57 -8.54 -4.08
N PRO A 173 -13.13 -7.33 -4.31
CA PRO A 173 -12.91 -6.16 -3.46
C PRO A 173 -13.43 -6.29 -2.02
N ARG A 174 -14.19 -7.35 -1.71
CA ARG A 174 -14.60 -7.69 -0.33
C ARG A 174 -13.41 -8.02 0.58
N PHE A 175 -12.29 -8.45 0.03
CA PHE A 175 -11.08 -8.75 0.79
C PHE A 175 -10.07 -7.59 0.82
N THR A 176 -10.29 -6.52 0.05
CA THR A 176 -9.38 -5.38 -0.10
C THR A 176 -8.92 -4.78 1.24
N SER A 177 -9.83 -4.59 2.19
CA SER A 177 -9.49 -3.95 3.48
C SER A 177 -8.72 -4.85 4.43
N GLY A 178 -8.84 -6.17 4.29
CA GLY A 178 -8.19 -7.16 5.16
C GLY A 178 -6.94 -7.79 4.55
N PHE A 179 -6.67 -7.54 3.27
CA PHE A 179 -5.56 -8.16 2.57
C PHE A 179 -4.21 -7.53 2.96
N HIS A 180 -3.35 -8.34 3.57
CA HIS A 180 -1.99 -7.97 3.96
C HIS A 180 -1.00 -8.21 2.81
N ILE A 181 -0.20 -7.19 2.50
CA ILE A 181 0.87 -7.35 1.50
C ILE A 181 2.10 -7.85 2.23
N PHE A 182 2.71 -8.93 1.74
CA PHE A 182 3.94 -9.46 2.32
C PHE A 182 4.99 -8.37 2.49
N GLU A 183 5.49 -8.26 3.71
CA GLU A 183 6.59 -7.35 4.00
C GLU A 183 7.90 -7.93 3.46
N THR A 184 8.77 -7.05 2.95
CA THR A 184 10.15 -7.41 2.59
C THR A 184 11.10 -6.53 3.37
N VAL A 185 11.96 -7.18 4.16
CA VAL A 185 12.96 -6.52 4.99
C VAL A 185 14.36 -6.98 4.59
N THR A 186 15.36 -6.15 4.90
CA THR A 186 16.77 -6.55 4.77
C THR A 186 17.24 -7.09 6.11
N ALA A 187 17.33 -8.42 6.24
CA ALA A 187 17.90 -9.04 7.42
C ALA A 187 19.40 -8.82 7.47
N THR A 188 19.91 -8.57 8.67
CA THR A 188 21.34 -8.48 8.95
C THR A 188 21.81 -9.77 9.60
N GLY A 189 23.06 -10.14 9.33
CA GLY A 189 23.68 -11.32 9.88
C GLY A 189 25.09 -11.05 10.36
N THR A 190 25.46 -11.71 11.45
CA THR A 190 26.80 -11.73 12.01
C THR A 190 27.27 -13.16 12.13
N PHE A 191 28.46 -13.43 11.59
CA PHE A 191 29.15 -14.70 11.74
C PHE A 191 30.45 -14.44 12.51
N VAL A 192 30.62 -15.10 13.65
CA VAL A 192 31.79 -14.94 14.50
C VAL A 192 32.60 -16.23 14.50
N LEU A 193 33.81 -16.16 13.95
CA LEU A 193 34.82 -17.20 14.09
C LEU A 193 35.66 -16.90 15.34
N THR A 194 35.80 -17.89 16.21
CA THR A 194 36.65 -17.78 17.40
C THR A 194 37.82 -18.74 17.33
N ALA A 195 38.98 -18.28 17.80
CA ALA A 195 40.18 -19.08 17.82
C ALA A 195 40.01 -20.33 18.70
N ALA A 196 40.71 -21.41 18.36
CA ALA A 196 40.95 -22.47 19.32
C ALA A 196 41.66 -21.85 20.54
N GLY A 197 41.29 -22.29 21.76
CA GLY A 197 41.73 -21.69 23.02
C GLY A 197 43.23 -21.38 23.16
N PRO A 198 43.64 -20.65 24.22
CA PRO A 198 44.96 -20.02 24.33
C PRO A 198 46.18 -20.96 24.24
N ASP A 199 45.97 -22.27 24.40
CA ASP A 199 47.00 -23.31 24.30
C ASP A 199 47.13 -23.94 22.90
N ALA A 200 46.38 -23.44 21.90
CA ALA A 200 46.41 -23.96 20.55
C ALA A 200 47.76 -23.66 19.86
N LEU A 201 48.50 -24.71 19.52
CA LEU A 201 49.77 -24.63 18.78
C LEU A 201 49.63 -24.04 17.37
N VAL A 202 48.40 -23.98 16.83
CA VAL A 202 48.10 -23.52 15.48
C VAL A 202 46.88 -22.59 15.55
N SER A 203 47.03 -21.36 15.08
CA SER A 203 45.91 -20.41 15.00
C SER A 203 44.88 -20.86 13.95
N SER A 204 43.59 -20.69 14.25
CA SER A 204 42.49 -20.86 13.30
C SER A 204 42.11 -19.56 12.59
N ILE A 205 42.73 -18.43 12.97
CA ILE A 205 42.45 -17.10 12.43
C ILE A 205 43.76 -16.42 12.05
N ALA A 206 43.82 -15.88 10.83
CA ALA A 206 44.87 -14.93 10.44
C ALA A 206 44.28 -13.52 10.44
N SER A 207 45.01 -12.58 11.04
CA SER A 207 44.67 -11.15 11.06
C SER A 207 45.87 -10.32 10.65
N ASP A 208 45.63 -9.25 9.90
CA ASP A 208 46.63 -8.23 9.54
C ASP A 208 46.55 -6.98 10.43
N GLY A 209 45.72 -7.02 11.49
CA GLY A 209 45.44 -5.91 12.39
C GLY A 209 44.24 -5.03 11.98
N SER A 210 43.68 -5.23 10.79
CA SER A 210 42.49 -4.51 10.30
C SER A 210 41.42 -5.44 9.72
N SER A 211 41.86 -6.53 9.09
CA SER A 211 41.04 -7.58 8.52
C SER A 211 41.48 -8.93 9.06
N CYS A 212 40.54 -9.87 9.07
CA CYS A 212 40.81 -11.23 9.52
C CYS A 212 40.05 -12.24 8.65
N HIS A 213 40.56 -13.46 8.61
CA HIS A 213 39.94 -14.59 7.94
C HIS A 213 40.33 -15.90 8.63
N GLY A 214 39.55 -16.94 8.38
CA GLY A 214 39.85 -18.28 8.85
C GLY A 214 41.06 -18.87 8.12
N VAL A 215 41.84 -19.66 8.84
CA VAL A 215 42.97 -20.43 8.30
C VAL A 215 42.91 -21.87 8.79
N ASN A 216 43.75 -22.74 8.23
CA ASN A 216 43.81 -24.16 8.57
C ASN A 216 42.42 -24.83 8.41
N GLY A 217 41.87 -25.36 9.50
CA GLY A 217 40.56 -26.01 9.50
C GLY A 217 39.39 -25.10 9.16
N TYR A 218 39.60 -23.79 9.04
CA TYR A 218 38.60 -22.78 8.65
C TYR A 218 39.04 -21.94 7.45
N ALA A 219 39.97 -22.42 6.62
CA ALA A 219 40.46 -21.68 5.44
C ALA A 219 39.37 -21.36 4.40
N ASP A 220 38.25 -22.06 4.45
CA ASP A 220 37.02 -21.81 3.68
C ASP A 220 36.20 -20.61 4.17
N ILE A 221 36.55 -20.02 5.32
CA ILE A 221 35.84 -18.91 5.95
C ILE A 221 36.60 -17.61 5.73
N ASN A 222 36.14 -16.82 4.77
CA ASN A 222 36.66 -15.51 4.41
C ASN A 222 35.50 -14.63 3.91
N GLY A 223 35.82 -13.44 3.38
CA GLY A 223 34.77 -12.51 2.98
C GLY A 223 33.93 -12.95 1.79
N ASP A 224 34.45 -13.84 0.95
CA ASP A 224 33.77 -14.37 -0.23
C ASP A 224 33.00 -15.66 0.10
N THR A 225 33.03 -16.13 1.34
CA THR A 225 32.29 -17.31 1.77
C THR A 225 30.79 -17.09 1.58
N GLN A 226 30.19 -17.95 0.77
CA GLN A 226 28.79 -17.82 0.39
C GLN A 226 27.85 -18.12 1.57
N VAL A 227 26.84 -17.28 1.70
CA VAL A 227 25.68 -17.49 2.54
C VAL A 227 24.47 -17.71 1.63
N ILE A 228 23.82 -18.86 1.78
CA ILE A 228 22.64 -19.23 0.99
C ILE A 228 21.44 -19.20 1.91
N VAL A 229 20.35 -18.55 1.47
CA VAL A 229 19.08 -18.50 2.17
C VAL A 229 18.05 -19.27 1.37
N ARG A 230 17.43 -20.28 1.98
CA ARG A 230 16.42 -21.15 1.38
C ARG A 230 15.09 -21.07 2.13
N ASN A 231 14.00 -21.47 1.47
CA ASN A 231 12.72 -21.71 2.15
C ASN A 231 12.64 -23.14 2.73
N GLY A 232 11.50 -23.49 3.33
CA GLY A 232 11.26 -24.83 3.86
C GLY A 232 11.26 -25.97 2.83
N HIS A 233 11.07 -25.66 1.54
CA HIS A 233 11.08 -26.60 0.43
C HIS A 233 12.47 -26.81 -0.18
N GLY A 234 13.44 -25.96 0.18
CA GLY A 234 14.81 -26.00 -0.34
C GLY A 234 15.07 -25.05 -1.51
N ASP A 235 14.08 -24.26 -1.93
CA ASP A 235 14.27 -23.26 -2.98
C ASP A 235 15.20 -22.15 -2.49
N ILE A 236 16.15 -21.74 -3.32
CA ILE A 236 17.06 -20.63 -3.00
C ILE A 236 16.30 -19.33 -3.17
N LEU A 237 16.16 -18.59 -2.07
CA LEU A 237 15.52 -17.28 -2.01
C LEU A 237 16.54 -16.15 -2.23
N SER A 238 17.74 -16.32 -1.68
CA SER A 238 18.81 -15.33 -1.79
C SER A 238 20.17 -16.00 -1.62
N THR A 239 21.17 -15.37 -2.21
CA THR A 239 22.58 -15.72 -2.09
C THR A 239 23.36 -14.45 -1.83
N THR A 240 24.20 -14.46 -0.80
CA THR A 240 25.08 -13.34 -0.42
C THR A 240 26.42 -13.91 0.04
N GLU A 241 27.32 -13.03 0.50
CA GLU A 241 28.65 -13.39 0.98
C GLU A 241 28.84 -12.84 2.40
N LEU A 242 29.75 -13.44 3.18
CA LEU A 242 30.02 -13.04 4.56
C LEU A 242 30.50 -11.59 4.71
N GLY A 243 31.10 -11.02 3.66
CA GLY A 243 31.68 -9.68 3.68
C GLY A 243 33.03 -9.65 4.42
N GLN A 244 33.72 -8.52 4.42
CA GLN A 244 35.05 -8.43 5.03
C GLN A 244 35.03 -8.79 6.53
N GLY A 245 35.93 -9.68 6.94
CA GLY A 245 36.13 -10.02 8.35
C GLY A 245 36.88 -8.93 9.11
N HIS A 246 36.40 -8.60 10.31
CA HIS A 246 37.01 -7.63 11.21
C HIS A 246 37.27 -8.23 12.59
N GLY A 247 38.44 -7.93 13.15
CA GLY A 247 38.86 -8.42 14.46
C GLY A 247 40.34 -8.76 14.51
N ASP A 248 40.71 -9.65 15.41
CA ASP A 248 42.08 -10.05 15.70
C ASP A 248 42.29 -11.56 15.47
N ASP A 249 43.39 -12.09 15.97
CA ASP A 249 43.71 -13.52 15.86
C ASP A 249 42.90 -14.40 16.85
N GLN A 250 42.09 -13.81 17.73
CA GLN A 250 41.22 -14.52 18.68
C GLN A 250 39.77 -14.53 18.23
N THR A 251 39.29 -13.44 17.66
CA THR A 251 37.91 -13.28 17.21
C THR A 251 37.86 -12.58 15.86
N CYS A 252 37.23 -13.23 14.88
CA CYS A 252 36.99 -12.66 13.57
C CYS A 252 35.49 -12.59 13.26
N THR A 253 34.97 -11.39 13.06
CA THR A 253 33.54 -11.14 12.85
C THR A 253 33.28 -10.72 11.41
N PHE A 254 32.34 -11.41 10.77
CA PHE A 254 31.87 -11.13 9.42
C PHE A 254 30.43 -10.62 9.47
N SER A 255 30.09 -9.66 8.61
CA SER A 255 28.77 -9.04 8.58
C SER A 255 28.17 -9.09 7.19
N PHE A 256 26.97 -9.62 7.09
CA PHE A 256 26.27 -9.81 5.83
C PHE A 256 24.82 -9.36 5.92
N ARG A 257 24.17 -9.23 4.77
CA ARG A 257 22.76 -8.85 4.66
C ARG A 257 22.11 -9.52 3.46
N PHE A 258 20.82 -9.77 3.56
CA PHE A 258 20.02 -10.34 2.48
C PHE A 258 18.55 -9.91 2.59
N PRO A 259 17.84 -9.77 1.46
CA PRO A 259 16.40 -9.53 1.48
C PRO A 259 15.64 -10.79 1.90
N VAL A 260 14.58 -10.60 2.68
CA VAL A 260 13.67 -11.66 3.12
C VAL A 260 12.23 -11.13 3.05
N THR A 261 11.33 -11.94 2.50
CA THR A 261 9.91 -11.61 2.30
C THR A 261 9.03 -12.62 3.03
N GLU A 262 8.03 -12.17 3.80
CA GLU A 262 7.13 -12.94 4.70
C GLU A 262 6.41 -14.17 4.08
N ALA A 263 6.51 -14.37 2.76
CA ALA A 263 5.83 -15.40 1.99
C ALA A 263 6.21 -16.86 2.31
N GLN A 264 7.16 -17.12 3.21
CA GLN A 264 7.72 -18.45 3.45
C GLN A 264 7.35 -19.00 4.82
N ASP A 265 7.21 -20.33 4.91
CA ASP A 265 6.91 -21.04 6.16
C ASP A 265 8.09 -20.99 7.16
N ARG A 266 9.31 -21.08 6.64
CA ARG A 266 10.57 -20.94 7.37
C ARG A 266 11.71 -20.55 6.42
N TYR A 267 12.79 -20.04 6.99
CA TYR A 267 14.03 -19.72 6.28
C TYR A 267 15.16 -20.58 6.79
N VAL A 268 15.99 -21.08 5.89
CA VAL A 268 17.20 -21.84 6.20
C VAL A 268 18.40 -21.05 5.73
N VAL A 269 19.19 -20.54 6.66
CA VAL A 269 20.43 -19.82 6.38
C VAL A 269 21.59 -20.80 6.51
N SER A 270 22.37 -20.95 5.45
CA SER A 270 23.52 -21.85 5.40
C SER A 270 24.76 -21.05 5.06
N VAL A 271 25.81 -21.19 5.87
CA VAL A 271 27.11 -20.56 5.61
C VAL A 271 28.05 -21.64 5.09
N SER A 272 28.39 -21.58 3.80
CA SER A 272 29.15 -22.63 3.11
C SER A 272 28.55 -24.03 3.39
N HIS A 273 29.35 -24.94 3.94
CA HIS A 273 28.98 -26.29 4.36
C HIS A 273 29.02 -26.47 5.89
N ARG A 274 28.96 -25.37 6.66
CA ARG A 274 29.14 -25.38 8.14
C ARG A 274 27.84 -25.58 8.92
N GLY A 275 26.74 -25.82 8.24
CA GLY A 275 25.45 -26.15 8.84
C GLY A 275 24.32 -25.25 8.34
N ASP A 276 23.12 -25.64 8.75
CA ASP A 276 21.86 -25.02 8.38
C ASP A 276 21.19 -24.46 9.65
N PHE A 277 20.82 -23.18 9.61
CA PHE A 277 20.18 -22.48 10.71
C PHE A 277 18.77 -22.07 10.30
N VAL A 278 17.77 -22.51 11.07
CA VAL A 278 16.36 -22.31 10.75
C VAL A 278 15.81 -21.09 11.49
N TYR A 279 15.14 -20.20 10.76
CA TYR A 279 14.54 -18.97 11.28
C TYR A 279 13.10 -18.79 10.78
N THR A 280 12.31 -18.04 11.54
CA THR A 280 11.05 -17.44 11.06
C THR A 280 11.30 -16.07 10.42
N PHE A 281 10.32 -15.55 9.69
CA PHE A 281 10.39 -14.17 9.16
C PHE A 281 10.61 -13.15 10.29
N ASP A 282 9.84 -13.27 11.37
CA ASP A 282 9.89 -12.36 12.51
C ASP A 282 11.27 -12.33 13.19
N GLN A 283 11.92 -13.48 13.33
CA GLN A 283 13.30 -13.55 13.85
C GLN A 283 14.28 -12.82 12.95
N LEU A 284 14.20 -13.02 11.63
CA LEU A 284 15.08 -12.35 10.68
C LEU A 284 14.82 -10.84 10.60
N ALA A 285 13.56 -10.42 10.71
CA ALA A 285 13.16 -9.02 10.66
C ALA A 285 13.60 -8.23 11.90
N HIS A 286 13.52 -8.84 13.09
CA HIS A 286 13.71 -8.11 14.35
C HIS A 286 15.01 -8.45 15.10
N GLN A 287 15.57 -9.65 14.90
CA GLN A 287 16.75 -10.12 15.62
C GLN A 287 17.94 -10.34 14.68
N GLY A 288 17.69 -10.69 13.42
CA GLY A 288 18.73 -11.02 12.45
C GLY A 288 19.37 -12.39 12.72
N VAL A 289 20.54 -12.61 12.11
CA VAL A 289 21.29 -13.87 12.20
C VAL A 289 22.51 -13.69 13.09
N HIS A 290 22.68 -14.58 14.07
CA HIS A 290 23.86 -14.65 14.92
C HIS A 290 24.40 -16.07 14.93
N ILE A 291 25.55 -16.28 14.28
CA ILE A 291 26.21 -17.59 14.20
C ILE A 291 27.60 -17.45 14.81
N ARG A 292 27.98 -18.40 15.66
CA ARG A 292 29.33 -18.49 16.23
C ARG A 292 29.91 -19.87 15.98
N LEU A 293 31.17 -19.91 15.58
CA LEU A 293 31.90 -21.13 15.23
C LEU A 293 33.31 -21.08 15.84
N GLY A 294 33.85 -22.25 16.22
CA GLY A 294 35.12 -22.36 16.95
C GLY A 294 34.97 -22.33 18.48
N GLY A 295 36.09 -22.55 19.17
CA GLY A 295 36.19 -22.80 20.61
C GLY A 295 37.25 -23.84 20.92
#